data_AF-A0A8G1VSC6-F1
#
_entry.id   AF-A0A8G1VSC6-F1
#
_cell.length_a   1.000
_cell.length_b   1.000
_cell.length_c   1.000
_cell.angle_alpha   90.00
_cell.angle_beta   90.00
_cell.angle_gamma   90.00
#
_symmetry.space_group_name_H-M   'P 1'
#
loop_
_entity.id
_entity.type
_entity.pdbx_description
1 polymer ?
#
loop_
_entity_poly.entity_id
_entity_poly.type
_entity_poly.pdbx_seq_one_letter_code
_entity_poly.pdbx_strand_id
1 'polypeptide(L)'
;MLLCLYEIVDHCDRRWIVHLQGAKDIIRLRRQQQQRQADALLALPTVPSDPVSKFVELFFAFQDVMGRTACAKADLFGPSYWAEGDVTINDWMGCSPALVSILFAIMDLSRHRRHMVSSASEELTFRARASNLQRRLDDLVQSPAVGGEDETLRRVAELKRLACSVYIQCALHGARPCDPAVKVTVQEILAGLSALVAQGSASQAMMWPLFVAAVELDPLDDVVVENPSRSMEAENSGRRRLVLRLLMEMAKRSVSSVARMRAVIEGVWQRRDFHLHAVEDRKMGLFADLNDWEVFVVPGSDALSLV
;
A
#
# COMPACT_ATOMS: atom_id res chain seq x y z
N MET A 1 15.83 -14.53 3.47
CA MET A 1 14.58 -14.50 2.67
C MET A 1 13.62 -15.60 3.09
N LEU A 2 13.98 -16.88 2.99
CA LEU A 2 13.07 -18.00 3.28
C LEU A 2 12.43 -17.97 4.68
N LEU A 3 13.18 -17.65 5.74
CA LEU A 3 12.59 -17.51 7.09
C LEU A 3 11.59 -16.36 7.19
N CYS A 4 11.87 -15.22 6.53
CA CYS A 4 10.92 -14.10 6.50
C CYS A 4 9.65 -14.48 5.74
N LEU A 5 9.79 -15.14 4.58
CA LEU A 5 8.67 -15.65 3.81
C LEU A 5 7.84 -16.66 4.61
N TYR A 6 8.50 -17.60 5.31
CA TYR A 6 7.82 -18.57 6.17
C TYR A 6 6.96 -17.89 7.22
N GLU A 7 7.49 -16.91 7.96
CA GLU A 7 6.72 -16.19 8.99
C GLU A 7 5.63 -15.28 8.40
N ILE A 8 5.82 -14.74 7.18
CA ILE A 8 4.77 -14.00 6.46
C ILE A 8 3.61 -14.94 6.10
N VAL A 9 3.94 -16.13 5.59
CA VAL A 9 2.99 -17.16 5.20
C VAL A 9 2.26 -17.73 6.42
N ASP A 10 2.99 -17.97 7.51
CA ASP A 10 2.49 -18.49 8.78
C ASP A 10 1.77 -17.38 9.55
N HIS A 11 0.57 -17.05 9.07
CA HIS A 11 -0.33 -16.07 9.67
C HIS A 11 0.26 -14.65 9.83
N CYS A 12 1.33 -14.30 9.11
CA CYS A 12 2.06 -13.04 9.27
C CYS A 12 2.49 -12.82 10.72
N ASP A 13 3.17 -13.83 11.29
CA ASP A 13 3.78 -13.75 12.62
C ASP A 13 4.70 -12.54 12.68
N ARG A 14 4.55 -11.73 13.73
CA ARG A 14 5.27 -10.46 13.91
C ARG A 14 6.80 -10.62 13.85
N ARG A 15 7.33 -11.84 14.04
CA ARG A 15 8.73 -12.20 13.85
C ARG A 15 9.27 -11.96 12.44
N TRP A 16 8.42 -11.88 11.41
CA TRP A 16 8.88 -11.51 10.06
C TRP A 16 9.58 -10.13 10.04
N ILE A 17 9.18 -9.20 10.92
CA ILE A 17 9.85 -7.90 11.08
C ILE A 17 11.29 -8.05 11.61
N VAL A 18 11.52 -9.01 12.51
CA VAL A 18 12.87 -9.33 13.01
C VAL A 18 13.74 -9.84 11.87
N HIS A 19 13.18 -10.70 11.01
CA HIS A 19 13.89 -11.20 9.83
C HIS A 19 14.10 -10.12 8.76
N LEU A 20 13.17 -9.19 8.60
CA LEU A 20 13.31 -8.03 7.71
C LEU A 20 14.45 -7.12 8.18
N GLN A 21 14.50 -6.82 9.49
CA GLN A 21 15.59 -6.05 10.09
C GLN A 21 16.94 -6.76 9.93
N GLY A 22 17.01 -8.06 10.23
CA GLY A 22 18.22 -8.85 10.02
C GLY A 22 18.66 -8.86 8.55
N ALA A 23 17.71 -8.94 7.60
CA ALA A 23 18.01 -8.86 6.17
C ALA A 23 18.60 -7.51 5.78
N LYS A 24 18.05 -6.40 6.29
CA LYS A 24 18.61 -5.05 6.08
C LYS A 24 20.06 -4.98 6.54
N ASP A 25 20.38 -5.52 7.72
CA ASP A 25 21.73 -5.46 8.27
C ASP A 25 22.72 -6.28 7.46
N ILE A 26 22.33 -7.47 7.00
CA ILE A 26 23.13 -8.31 6.09
C ILE A 26 23.37 -7.59 4.74
N ILE A 27 22.32 -7.00 4.16
CA ILE A 27 22.40 -6.25 2.90
C ILE A 27 23.36 -5.06 3.04
N ARG A 28 23.25 -4.30 4.15
CA ARG A 28 24.13 -3.18 4.45
C ARG A 28 25.59 -3.62 4.57
N LEU A 29 25.87 -4.69 5.30
CA LEU A 29 27.22 -5.22 5.46
C LEU A 29 27.82 -5.65 4.12
N ARG A 30 27.04 -6.31 3.26
CA ARG A 30 27.47 -6.69 1.92
C ARG A 30 27.83 -5.48 1.06
N ARG A 31 26.97 -4.46 1.01
CA ARG A 31 27.23 -3.23 0.25
C ARG A 31 28.50 -2.51 0.74
N GLN A 32 28.73 -2.47 2.05
CA GLN A 32 29.94 -1.89 2.63
C GLN A 32 31.21 -2.69 2.29
N GLN A 33 31.12 -4.03 2.22
CA GLN A 33 32.24 -4.87 1.80
C GLN A 33 32.55 -4.68 0.31
N GLN A 34 31.52 -4.63 -0.54
CA GLN A 34 31.67 -4.36 -1.97
C GLN A 34 32.28 -2.98 -2.23
N GLN A 35 31.83 -1.96 -1.51
CA GLN A 35 32.41 -0.62 -1.61
C GLN A 35 33.89 -0.61 -1.19
N ARG A 36 34.23 -1.24 -0.06
CA ARG A 36 35.63 -1.34 0.38
C ARG A 36 36.52 -2.11 -0.61
N GLN A 37 35.98 -3.14 -1.25
CA GLN A 37 36.69 -3.87 -2.31
C GLN A 37 36.87 -3.02 -3.57
N ALA A 38 35.86 -2.24 -3.97
CA ALA A 38 35.94 -1.33 -5.10
C ALA A 38 36.96 -0.20 -4.86
N ASP A 39 36.99 0.37 -3.65
CA ASP A 39 37.94 1.43 -3.28
C ASP A 39 39.39 0.91 -3.19
N ALA A 40 39.58 -0.37 -2.85
CA ALA A 40 40.89 -1.01 -2.77
C ALA A 40 41.44 -1.49 -4.13
N LEU A 41 40.56 -1.79 -5.09
CA LEU A 41 40.91 -2.26 -6.44
C LEU A 41 40.70 -1.13 -7.44
N LEU A 42 41.65 -0.19 -7.51
CA LEU A 42 41.68 0.83 -8.56
C LEU A 42 41.53 0.17 -9.95
N ALA A 43 40.36 0.36 -10.57
CA ALA A 43 40.05 0.09 -11.99
C ALA A 43 39.95 -1.37 -12.49
N LEU A 44 39.42 -2.31 -11.70
CA LEU A 44 38.86 -3.56 -12.27
C LEU A 44 37.34 -3.47 -12.45
N PRO A 45 36.74 -4.12 -13.47
CA PRO A 45 35.30 -4.07 -13.71
C PRO A 45 34.56 -4.47 -12.44
N THR A 46 33.63 -3.63 -12.01
CA THR A 46 32.71 -3.92 -10.91
C THR A 46 32.11 -5.29 -11.18
N VAL A 47 32.35 -6.27 -10.30
CA VAL A 47 31.73 -7.59 -10.42
C VAL A 47 30.22 -7.35 -10.54
N PRO A 48 29.58 -7.79 -11.64
CA PRO A 48 28.16 -7.52 -11.84
C PRO A 48 27.37 -8.02 -10.64
N SER A 49 26.51 -7.16 -10.11
CA SER A 49 25.66 -7.48 -8.97
C SER A 49 24.89 -8.77 -9.26
N ASP A 50 25.06 -9.77 -8.39
CA ASP A 50 24.39 -11.06 -8.50
C ASP A 50 22.86 -10.83 -8.64
N PRO A 51 22.21 -11.35 -9.72
CA PRO A 51 20.78 -11.13 -9.95
C PRO A 51 19.90 -11.58 -8.78
N VAL A 52 20.25 -12.67 -8.11
CA VAL A 52 19.51 -13.17 -6.94
C VAL A 52 19.61 -12.17 -5.79
N SER A 53 20.82 -11.69 -5.53
CA SER A 53 21.12 -10.66 -4.56
C SER A 53 20.34 -9.36 -4.79
N LYS A 54 20.20 -8.93 -6.04
CA LYS A 54 19.43 -7.73 -6.42
C LYS A 54 17.94 -7.96 -6.24
N PHE A 55 17.44 -9.14 -6.63
CA PHE A 55 16.05 -9.53 -6.39
C PHE A 55 15.71 -9.56 -4.90
N VAL A 56 16.53 -10.20 -4.06
CA VAL A 56 16.29 -10.31 -2.60
C VAL A 56 16.25 -8.93 -1.95
N GLU A 57 17.16 -8.04 -2.33
CA GLU A 57 17.18 -6.65 -1.85
C GLU A 57 15.88 -5.91 -2.21
N LEU A 58 15.48 -5.97 -3.49
CA LEU A 58 14.29 -5.31 -3.99
C LEU A 58 13.01 -5.89 -3.36
N PHE A 59 12.97 -7.21 -3.18
CA PHE A 59 11.89 -7.93 -2.51
C PHE A 59 11.64 -7.38 -1.11
N PHE A 60 12.68 -7.29 -0.28
CA PHE A 60 12.54 -6.77 1.09
C PHE A 60 12.22 -5.27 1.12
N ALA A 61 12.82 -4.49 0.24
CA ALA A 61 12.49 -3.07 0.14
C ALA A 61 11.01 -2.87 -0.21
N PHE A 62 10.45 -3.69 -1.10
CA PHE A 62 9.06 -3.57 -1.53
C PHE A 62 8.08 -3.99 -0.43
N GLN A 63 8.36 -5.10 0.25
CA GLN A 63 7.62 -5.54 1.44
C GLN A 63 7.58 -4.43 2.52
N ASP A 64 8.71 -3.76 2.73
CA ASP A 64 8.84 -2.65 3.68
C ASP A 64 7.94 -1.47 3.30
N VAL A 65 7.97 -1.03 2.04
CA VAL A 65 7.13 0.09 1.56
C VAL A 65 5.64 -0.23 1.70
N MET A 66 5.21 -1.38 1.19
CA MET A 66 3.79 -1.75 1.19
C MET A 66 3.24 -1.97 2.61
N GLY A 67 3.98 -2.63 3.51
CA GLY A 67 3.55 -2.81 4.90
C GLY A 67 3.47 -1.49 5.69
N ARG A 68 4.32 -0.52 5.36
CA ARG A 68 4.37 0.78 6.06
C ARG A 68 3.24 1.71 5.73
N THR A 69 2.64 1.59 4.55
CA THR A 69 1.45 2.39 4.25
C THR A 69 0.35 2.16 5.28
N ALA A 70 0.28 0.95 5.87
CA ALA A 70 -0.69 0.60 6.90
C ALA A 70 -0.28 1.01 8.33
N CYS A 71 1.01 0.93 8.70
CA CYS A 71 1.45 1.11 10.10
C CYS A 71 2.26 2.39 10.39
N ALA A 72 2.58 3.20 9.37
CA ALA A 72 3.26 4.49 9.49
C ALA A 72 4.60 4.50 10.26
N LYS A 73 5.30 3.35 10.34
CA LYS A 73 6.64 3.25 10.96
C LYS A 73 7.74 3.86 10.06
N ALA A 74 8.90 4.18 10.65
CA ALA A 74 10.06 4.76 9.94
C ALA A 74 10.85 3.74 9.08
N ASP A 75 11.14 4.09 7.83
CA ASP A 75 11.59 3.16 6.78
C ASP A 75 12.83 2.33 7.12
N LEU A 76 12.81 1.04 6.75
CA LEU A 76 14.00 0.20 6.84
C LEU A 76 14.87 0.39 5.59
N PHE A 77 14.25 0.48 4.42
CA PHE A 77 14.92 0.67 3.14
C PHE A 77 14.66 2.07 2.62
N GLY A 78 15.71 2.75 2.12
CA GLY A 78 15.64 4.14 1.69
C GLY A 78 15.13 4.32 0.24
N PRO A 79 15.08 5.57 -0.25
CA PRO A 79 14.58 5.89 -1.60
C PRO A 79 15.49 5.38 -2.72
N SER A 80 16.76 5.06 -2.42
CA SER A 80 17.75 4.62 -3.42
C SER A 80 17.44 3.29 -4.11
N TYR A 81 16.44 2.54 -3.63
CA TYR A 81 15.96 1.32 -4.28
C TYR A 81 14.96 1.59 -5.41
N TRP A 82 14.42 2.81 -5.51
CA TRP A 82 13.29 3.16 -6.39
C TRP A 82 13.70 4.22 -7.40
N ALA A 83 13.92 3.80 -8.65
CA ALA A 83 14.24 4.72 -9.73
C ALA A 83 12.98 5.50 -10.15
N GLU A 84 12.98 6.82 -9.96
CA GLU A 84 11.82 7.68 -10.26
C GLU A 84 11.40 7.67 -11.73
N GLY A 85 12.36 7.47 -12.65
CA GLY A 85 12.11 7.43 -14.09
C GLY A 85 11.79 6.03 -14.64
N ASP A 86 11.88 4.98 -13.82
CA ASP A 86 11.59 3.62 -14.29
C ASP A 86 10.09 3.34 -14.20
N VAL A 87 9.42 3.51 -15.33
CA VAL A 87 7.98 3.25 -15.51
C VAL A 87 7.68 1.82 -15.94
N THR A 88 8.70 0.96 -16.03
CA THR A 88 8.54 -0.43 -16.44
C THR A 88 7.89 -1.23 -15.32
N ILE A 89 6.79 -1.90 -15.61
CA ILE A 89 6.12 -2.76 -14.64
C ILE A 89 7.04 -3.94 -14.34
N ASN A 90 7.31 -4.15 -13.06
CA ASN A 90 7.97 -5.36 -12.60
C ASN A 90 6.94 -6.48 -12.38
N ASP A 91 7.15 -7.62 -13.02
CA ASP A 91 6.19 -8.74 -13.07
C ASP A 91 5.75 -9.24 -11.69
N TRP A 92 6.67 -9.33 -10.72
CA TRP A 92 6.34 -9.85 -9.39
C TRP A 92 5.79 -8.76 -8.46
N MET A 93 6.22 -7.50 -8.61
CA MET A 93 5.67 -6.38 -7.83
C MET A 93 4.27 -5.99 -8.30
N GLY A 94 3.99 -6.20 -9.59
CA GLY A 94 2.76 -5.76 -10.26
C GLY A 94 2.68 -4.25 -10.48
N CYS A 95 3.78 -3.51 -10.33
CA CYS A 95 3.86 -2.07 -10.60
C CYS A 95 5.30 -1.65 -10.95
N SER A 96 5.48 -0.40 -11.37
CA SER A 96 6.80 0.16 -11.66
C SER A 96 7.52 0.69 -10.42
N PRO A 97 8.86 0.75 -10.42
CA PRO A 97 9.63 1.43 -9.38
C PRO A 97 9.27 2.91 -9.22
N ALA A 98 8.87 3.59 -10.30
CA ALA A 98 8.38 4.97 -10.24
C ALA A 98 7.17 5.13 -9.31
N LEU A 99 6.19 4.20 -9.36
CA LEU A 99 5.03 4.23 -8.45
C LEU A 99 5.48 4.06 -6.99
N VAL A 100 6.40 3.13 -6.73
CA VAL A 100 6.91 2.86 -5.37
C VAL A 100 7.69 4.06 -4.83
N SER A 101 8.42 4.77 -5.69
CA SER A 101 9.09 6.02 -5.32
C SER A 101 8.11 7.12 -4.90
N ILE A 102 6.99 7.26 -5.61
CA ILE A 102 5.90 8.19 -5.23
C ILE A 102 5.32 7.78 -3.87
N LEU A 103 5.03 6.49 -3.66
CA LEU A 103 4.54 5.98 -2.36
C LEU A 103 5.51 6.28 -1.22
N PHE A 104 6.81 6.06 -1.45
CA PHE A 104 7.86 6.39 -0.49
C PHE A 104 7.84 7.87 -0.10
N ALA A 105 7.77 8.76 -1.10
CA ALA A 105 7.72 10.20 -0.88
C ALA A 105 6.43 10.65 -0.17
N ILE A 106 5.29 10.01 -0.43
CA ILE A 106 4.03 10.24 0.31
C ILE A 106 4.21 9.89 1.79
N MET A 107 4.72 8.69 2.09
CA MET A 107 4.95 8.24 3.47
C MET A 107 5.90 9.18 4.21
N ASP A 108 6.97 9.58 3.54
CA ASP A 108 7.94 10.49 4.13
C ASP A 108 7.32 11.86 4.43
N LEU A 109 6.61 12.44 3.47
CA LEU A 109 5.92 13.72 3.65
C LEU A 109 4.83 13.65 4.75
N SER A 110 4.07 12.56 4.80
CA SER A 110 3.06 12.33 5.84
C SER A 110 3.65 12.27 7.24
N ARG A 111 4.84 11.70 7.41
CA ARG A 111 5.54 11.69 8.72
C ARG A 111 6.04 13.08 9.10
N HIS A 112 6.61 13.81 8.14
CA HIS A 112 7.06 15.18 8.38
C HIS A 112 5.92 16.08 8.87
N ARG A 113 4.69 15.89 8.35
CA ARG A 113 3.48 16.64 8.79
C ARG A 113 3.30 16.66 10.31
N ARG A 114 3.54 15.54 10.98
CA ARG A 114 3.37 15.38 12.44
C ARG A 114 4.38 16.18 13.27
N HIS A 115 5.49 16.55 12.67
CA HIS A 115 6.59 17.28 13.31
C HIS A 115 6.64 18.75 12.90
N MET A 116 5.76 19.20 12.00
CA MET A 116 5.69 20.59 11.58
C MET A 116 5.17 21.46 12.72
N VAL A 117 5.83 22.60 12.92
CA VAL A 117 5.31 23.66 13.79
C VAL A 117 4.35 24.47 12.91
N SER A 118 3.10 24.69 13.34
CA SER A 118 2.02 25.29 12.53
C SER A 118 2.29 26.73 12.05
N SER A 119 3.34 26.93 11.26
CA SER A 119 3.68 28.16 10.57
C SER A 119 3.09 28.10 9.16
N ALA A 120 2.52 29.22 8.71
CA ALA A 120 1.91 29.28 7.39
C ALA A 120 2.89 28.93 6.25
N SER A 121 4.18 29.24 6.42
CA SER A 121 5.21 28.95 5.41
C SER A 121 5.50 27.44 5.28
N GLU A 122 5.58 26.73 6.40
CA GLU A 122 5.78 25.27 6.39
C GLU A 122 4.56 24.58 5.78
N GLU A 123 3.34 25.00 6.16
CA GLU A 123 2.08 24.46 5.61
C GLU A 123 1.98 24.66 4.09
N LEU A 124 2.33 25.86 3.59
CA LEU A 124 2.39 26.12 2.15
C LEU A 124 3.39 25.21 1.43
N THR A 125 4.58 25.02 2.02
CA THR A 125 5.61 24.14 1.47
C THR A 125 5.13 22.69 1.42
N PHE A 126 4.46 22.23 2.48
CA PHE A 126 3.85 20.90 2.51
C PHE A 126 2.81 20.73 1.41
N ARG A 127 1.87 21.67 1.27
CA ARG A 127 0.82 21.62 0.24
C ARG A 127 1.41 21.64 -1.18
N ALA A 128 2.47 22.42 -1.41
CA ALA A 128 3.16 22.45 -2.69
C ALA A 128 3.80 21.10 -3.02
N ARG A 129 4.45 20.45 -2.04
CA ARG A 129 5.03 19.10 -2.20
C ARG A 129 3.97 18.03 -2.43
N ALA A 130 2.88 18.04 -1.65
CA ALA A 130 1.76 17.12 -1.83
C ALA A 130 1.13 17.26 -3.23
N SER A 131 0.93 18.50 -3.69
CA SER A 131 0.41 18.78 -5.03
C SER A 131 1.37 18.33 -6.14
N ASN A 132 2.68 18.39 -5.92
CA ASN A 132 3.66 17.85 -6.86
C ASN A 132 3.59 16.31 -6.93
N LEU A 133 3.44 15.63 -5.79
CA LEU A 133 3.28 14.18 -5.75
C LEU A 133 1.99 13.73 -6.43
N GLN A 134 0.88 14.45 -6.21
CA GLN A 134 -0.37 14.18 -6.91
C GLN A 134 -0.20 14.29 -8.42
N ARG A 135 0.38 15.39 -8.93
CA ARG A 135 0.66 15.54 -10.38
C ARG A 135 1.53 14.41 -10.93
N ARG A 136 2.61 14.06 -10.22
CA ARG A 136 3.47 12.93 -10.62
C ARG A 136 2.70 11.61 -10.72
N LEU A 137 1.72 11.39 -9.83
CA LEU A 137 0.89 10.19 -9.85
C LEU A 137 -0.17 10.23 -10.96
N ASP A 138 -0.75 11.39 -11.22
CA ASP A 138 -1.73 11.59 -12.29
C ASP A 138 -1.09 11.40 -13.68
N ASP A 139 0.15 11.88 -13.84
CA ASP A 139 0.92 11.77 -15.09
C ASP A 139 1.61 10.39 -15.25
N LEU A 140 1.56 9.51 -14.24
CA LEU A 140 2.28 8.23 -14.26
C LEU A 140 1.58 7.21 -15.16
N VAL A 141 2.23 6.88 -16.28
CA VAL A 141 1.85 5.77 -17.15
C VAL A 141 2.82 4.61 -16.96
N GLN A 142 2.33 3.49 -16.45
CA GLN A 142 3.13 2.27 -16.25
C GLN A 142 3.01 1.36 -17.47
N SER A 143 4.14 0.85 -17.97
CA SER A 143 4.17 -0.01 -19.17
C SER A 143 4.88 -1.33 -18.89
N PRO A 144 4.41 -2.48 -19.41
CA PRO A 144 5.18 -3.72 -19.34
C PRO A 144 6.55 -3.58 -20.02
N ALA A 145 7.46 -4.51 -19.73
CA ALA A 145 8.72 -4.61 -20.48
C ALA A 145 8.46 -4.75 -21.99
N VAL A 146 9.41 -4.31 -22.81
CA VAL A 146 9.29 -4.32 -24.28
C VAL A 146 8.94 -5.73 -24.78
N GLY A 147 7.83 -5.84 -25.52
CA GLY A 147 7.29 -7.10 -26.01
C GLY A 147 6.30 -7.81 -25.07
N GLY A 148 6.03 -7.25 -23.89
CA GLY A 148 5.04 -7.75 -22.94
C GLY A 148 3.62 -7.25 -23.25
N GLU A 149 2.73 -8.15 -23.67
CA GLU A 149 1.29 -7.88 -23.83
C GLU A 149 0.44 -8.41 -22.67
N ASP A 150 0.99 -8.42 -21.45
CA ASP A 150 0.24 -8.89 -20.28
C ASP A 150 -0.77 -7.84 -19.80
N GLU A 151 -2.00 -7.96 -20.31
CA GLU A 151 -3.13 -7.13 -19.93
C GLU A 151 -3.54 -7.31 -18.46
N THR A 152 -3.33 -8.50 -17.88
CA THR A 152 -3.57 -8.73 -16.45
C THR A 152 -2.61 -7.90 -15.62
N LEU A 153 -1.32 -7.90 -16.00
CA LEU A 153 -0.28 -7.13 -15.32
C LEU A 153 -0.54 -5.62 -15.41
N ARG A 154 -0.99 -5.11 -16.57
CA ARG A 154 -1.39 -3.70 -16.72
C ARG A 154 -2.54 -3.33 -15.80
N ARG A 155 -3.57 -4.17 -15.70
CA ARG A 155 -4.70 -3.96 -14.80
C ARG A 155 -4.28 -3.96 -13.33
N VAL A 156 -3.38 -4.86 -12.93
CA VAL A 156 -2.83 -4.86 -11.56
C VAL A 156 -2.06 -3.57 -11.28
N ALA A 157 -1.24 -3.12 -12.23
CA ALA A 157 -0.47 -1.89 -12.10
C ALA A 157 -1.39 -0.66 -11.96
N GLU A 158 -2.48 -0.62 -12.74
CA GLU A 158 -3.47 0.45 -12.64
C GLU A 158 -4.22 0.42 -11.31
N LEU A 159 -4.61 -0.75 -10.81
CA LEU A 159 -5.22 -0.86 -9.48
C LEU A 159 -4.30 -0.36 -8.37
N LYS A 160 -2.98 -0.58 -8.47
CA LYS A 160 -2.00 0.01 -7.55
C LYS A 160 -1.88 1.52 -7.72
N ARG A 161 -1.95 2.04 -8.94
CA ARG A 161 -1.96 3.50 -9.17
C ARG A 161 -3.20 4.15 -8.54
N LEU A 162 -4.38 3.56 -8.73
CA LEU A 162 -5.63 4.02 -8.12
C LEU A 162 -5.59 3.93 -6.59
N ALA A 163 -5.08 2.84 -6.03
CA ALA A 163 -4.90 2.72 -4.59
C ALA A 163 -3.89 3.75 -4.03
N CYS A 164 -2.83 4.09 -4.78
CA CYS A 164 -1.94 5.20 -4.45
C CYS A 164 -2.67 6.55 -4.45
N SER A 165 -3.62 6.73 -5.38
CA SER A 165 -4.46 7.93 -5.45
C SER A 165 -5.35 8.06 -4.21
N VAL A 166 -5.99 6.97 -3.78
CA VAL A 166 -6.72 6.97 -2.50
C VAL A 166 -5.79 7.29 -1.33
N TYR A 167 -4.62 6.63 -1.29
CA TYR A 167 -3.68 6.79 -0.19
C TYR A 167 -3.15 8.24 -0.06
N ILE A 168 -2.78 8.90 -1.16
CA ILE A 168 -2.31 10.30 -1.10
C ILE A 168 -3.42 11.25 -0.63
N GLN A 169 -4.66 11.04 -1.08
CA GLN A 169 -5.82 11.83 -0.66
C GLN A 169 -6.06 11.70 0.85
N CYS A 170 -6.04 10.49 1.39
CA CYS A 170 -6.24 10.26 2.83
C CYS A 170 -5.03 10.74 3.66
N ALA A 171 -3.80 10.39 3.24
CA ALA A 171 -2.59 10.63 4.03
C ALA A 171 -2.14 12.10 4.04
N LEU A 172 -2.22 12.80 2.89
CA LEU A 172 -1.70 14.17 2.74
C LEU A 172 -2.78 15.23 2.64
N HIS A 173 -3.94 14.90 2.07
CA HIS A 173 -5.04 15.85 1.87
C HIS A 173 -6.14 15.75 2.93
N GLY A 174 -6.06 14.75 3.83
CA GLY A 174 -7.02 14.56 4.91
C GLY A 174 -8.40 14.12 4.43
N ALA A 175 -8.49 13.53 3.24
CA ALA A 175 -9.72 12.97 2.72
C ALA A 175 -10.20 11.81 3.62
N ARG A 176 -11.52 11.61 3.65
CA ARG A 176 -12.22 10.63 4.46
C ARG A 176 -12.96 9.62 3.57
N PRO A 177 -13.32 8.44 4.09
CA PRO A 177 -14.08 7.44 3.35
C PRO A 177 -15.41 7.94 2.75
N CYS A 178 -16.02 8.96 3.36
CA CYS A 178 -17.28 9.55 2.87
C CYS A 178 -17.10 10.56 1.73
N ASP A 179 -15.87 11.00 1.44
CA ASP A 179 -15.62 11.99 0.39
C ASP A 179 -15.87 11.37 -1.00
N PRO A 180 -16.63 12.03 -1.90
CA PRO A 180 -17.04 11.43 -3.17
C PRO A 180 -15.90 10.93 -4.06
N ALA A 181 -14.78 11.65 -4.09
CA ALA A 181 -13.61 11.27 -4.89
C ALA A 181 -12.98 9.95 -4.39
N VAL A 182 -12.96 9.74 -3.08
CA VAL A 182 -12.48 8.48 -2.47
C VAL A 182 -13.44 7.35 -2.82
N LYS A 183 -14.75 7.56 -2.66
CA LYS A 183 -15.78 6.54 -2.94
C LYS A 183 -15.74 6.05 -4.39
N VAL A 184 -15.63 6.97 -5.36
CA VAL A 184 -15.54 6.62 -6.79
C VAL A 184 -14.30 5.77 -7.04
N THR A 185 -13.14 6.22 -6.59
CA THR A 185 -11.87 5.50 -6.80
C THR A 185 -11.89 4.12 -6.12
N VAL A 186 -12.42 4.02 -4.89
CA VAL A 186 -12.57 2.75 -4.16
C VAL A 186 -13.48 1.78 -4.91
N GLN A 187 -14.58 2.28 -5.49
CA GLN A 187 -15.48 1.46 -6.29
C GLN A 187 -14.81 0.94 -7.57
N GLU A 188 -14.02 1.78 -8.25
CA GLU A 188 -13.23 1.36 -9.42
C GLU A 188 -12.22 0.26 -9.05
N ILE A 189 -11.53 0.41 -7.93
CA ILE A 189 -10.57 -0.59 -7.43
C ILE A 189 -11.29 -1.92 -7.17
N LEU A 190 -12.42 -1.91 -6.45
CA LEU A 190 -13.15 -3.13 -6.13
C LEU A 190 -13.74 -3.81 -7.38
N ALA A 191 -14.22 -3.02 -8.35
CA ALA A 191 -14.71 -3.55 -9.62
C ALA A 191 -13.58 -4.23 -10.41
N GLY A 192 -12.41 -3.59 -10.51
CA GLY A 192 -11.25 -4.17 -11.21
C GLY A 192 -10.71 -5.42 -10.52
N LEU A 193 -10.63 -5.42 -9.18
CA LEU A 193 -10.26 -6.61 -8.40
C LEU A 193 -11.24 -7.76 -8.63
N SER A 194 -12.54 -7.47 -8.62
CA SER A 194 -13.58 -8.48 -8.89
C SER A 194 -13.45 -9.06 -10.30
N ALA A 195 -13.18 -8.23 -11.31
CA ALA A 195 -12.96 -8.69 -12.67
C ALA A 195 -11.74 -9.62 -12.79
N LEU A 196 -10.63 -9.27 -12.14
CA LEU A 196 -9.41 -10.08 -12.16
C LEU A 196 -9.58 -11.41 -11.44
N VAL A 197 -10.27 -11.44 -10.30
CA VAL A 197 -10.60 -12.68 -9.60
C VAL A 197 -11.50 -13.57 -10.44
N ALA A 198 -12.51 -13.00 -11.11
CA ALA A 198 -13.40 -13.74 -12.00
C ALA A 198 -12.67 -14.37 -13.21
N GLN A 199 -11.58 -13.74 -13.67
CA GLN A 199 -10.70 -14.28 -14.72
C GLN A 199 -9.72 -15.35 -14.22
N GLY A 200 -9.71 -15.63 -12.90
CA GLY A 200 -8.77 -16.58 -12.30
C GLY A 200 -7.38 -16.00 -12.03
N SER A 201 -7.21 -14.68 -12.05
CA SER A 201 -5.92 -14.01 -11.90
C SER A 201 -5.67 -13.50 -10.48
N ALA A 202 -6.17 -14.15 -9.43
CA ALA A 202 -5.94 -13.70 -8.05
C ALA A 202 -4.45 -13.85 -7.66
N SER A 203 -3.70 -12.75 -7.73
CA SER A 203 -2.27 -12.70 -7.43
C SER A 203 -2.00 -11.93 -6.13
N GLN A 204 -0.85 -12.19 -5.50
CA GLN A 204 -0.46 -11.52 -4.26
C GLN A 204 -0.26 -10.00 -4.45
N ALA A 205 0.09 -9.58 -5.67
CA ALA A 205 0.21 -8.17 -6.03
C ALA A 205 -1.09 -7.37 -5.81
N MET A 206 -2.26 -8.04 -5.75
CA MET A 206 -3.56 -7.42 -5.49
C MET A 206 -3.87 -7.15 -4.00
N MET A 207 -3.05 -7.66 -3.08
CA MET A 207 -3.27 -7.52 -1.64
C MET A 207 -3.32 -6.05 -1.22
N TRP A 208 -2.30 -5.27 -1.59
CA TRP A 208 -2.25 -3.86 -1.22
C TRP A 208 -3.42 -3.01 -1.77
N PRO A 209 -3.79 -3.07 -3.07
CA PRO A 209 -4.99 -2.38 -3.56
C PRO A 209 -6.28 -2.78 -2.84
N LEU A 210 -6.47 -4.08 -2.56
CA LEU A 210 -7.63 -4.56 -1.82
C LEU A 210 -7.64 -4.01 -0.38
N PHE A 211 -6.48 -3.96 0.28
CA PHE A 211 -6.36 -3.38 1.62
C PHE A 211 -6.81 -1.93 1.62
N VAL A 212 -6.22 -1.09 0.76
CA VAL A 212 -6.53 0.33 0.68
C VAL A 212 -8.02 0.56 0.42
N ALA A 213 -8.60 -0.14 -0.57
CA ALA A 213 -10.02 -0.01 -0.88
C ALA A 213 -10.92 -0.48 0.27
N ALA A 214 -10.56 -1.58 0.94
CA ALA A 214 -11.34 -2.13 2.05
C ALA A 214 -11.34 -1.21 3.27
N VAL A 215 -10.17 -0.66 3.63
CA VAL A 215 -10.05 0.25 4.77
C VAL A 215 -10.50 1.67 4.43
N GLU A 216 -10.96 1.97 3.22
CA GLU A 216 -11.53 3.28 2.86
C GLU A 216 -12.99 3.17 2.38
N LEU A 217 -13.68 2.10 2.78
CA LEU A 217 -15.13 2.00 2.64
C LEU A 217 -15.85 2.99 3.56
N ASP A 218 -16.82 3.71 2.98
CA ASP A 218 -17.77 4.52 3.73
C ASP A 218 -18.64 3.62 4.62
N PRO A 219 -18.61 3.79 5.96
CA PRO A 219 -19.41 2.96 6.87
C PRO A 219 -20.93 3.13 6.66
N LEU A 220 -21.39 4.24 6.08
CA LEU A 220 -22.82 4.49 5.86
C LEU A 220 -23.37 3.82 4.59
N ASP A 221 -22.50 3.43 3.66
CA ASP A 221 -22.92 2.86 2.37
C ASP A 221 -23.55 1.46 2.51
N ASP A 222 -23.21 0.71 3.56
CA ASP A 222 -23.77 -0.62 3.81
C ASP A 222 -25.11 -0.57 4.58
N VAL A 223 -25.52 0.58 5.12
CA VAL A 223 -26.75 0.76 5.91
C VAL A 223 -27.98 0.97 5.02
N VAL A 224 -27.80 1.38 3.75
CA VAL A 224 -28.90 1.82 2.85
C VAL A 224 -29.69 0.65 2.22
N VAL A 225 -29.34 -0.60 2.53
CA VAL A 225 -29.91 -1.79 1.86
C VAL A 225 -31.05 -2.43 2.67
N GLU A 226 -32.00 -1.63 3.11
CA GLU A 226 -33.29 -2.11 3.67
C GLU A 226 -34.46 -1.68 2.78
N ASN A 227 -34.42 -2.05 1.49
CA ASN A 227 -35.60 -1.97 0.62
C ASN A 227 -36.14 -3.39 0.37
N PRO A 228 -37.32 -3.76 0.93
CA PRO A 228 -37.84 -5.13 0.89
C PRO A 228 -38.45 -5.60 -0.45
N SER A 229 -38.28 -4.84 -1.55
CA SER A 229 -39.03 -5.05 -2.80
C SER A 229 -38.21 -5.29 -4.07
N ARG A 230 -36.91 -5.61 -3.99
CA ARG A 230 -36.14 -6.06 -5.16
C ARG A 230 -35.58 -7.46 -4.97
N SER A 231 -35.84 -8.29 -5.98
CA SER A 231 -35.50 -9.70 -6.15
C SER A 231 -34.25 -10.17 -5.40
N MET A 232 -34.46 -11.18 -4.55
CA MET A 232 -33.43 -12.02 -3.94
C MET A 232 -32.46 -12.54 -5.01
N GLU A 233 -31.16 -12.52 -4.70
CA GLU A 233 -30.05 -13.27 -5.33
C GLU A 233 -28.98 -12.50 -6.12
N ALA A 234 -29.16 -11.27 -6.63
CA ALA A 234 -28.12 -10.67 -7.50
C ALA A 234 -27.58 -9.25 -7.18
N GLU A 235 -28.25 -8.36 -6.44
CA GLU A 235 -27.84 -6.93 -6.41
C GLU A 235 -27.56 -6.28 -5.03
N ASN A 236 -27.75 -6.98 -3.90
CA ASN A 236 -27.69 -6.36 -2.56
C ASN A 236 -26.53 -6.83 -1.66
N SER A 237 -25.42 -7.28 -2.24
CA SER A 237 -24.22 -7.61 -1.46
C SER A 237 -23.41 -6.35 -1.19
N GLY A 238 -23.58 -5.73 -0.01
CA GLY A 238 -22.82 -4.54 0.43
C GLY A 238 -21.31 -4.65 0.20
N ARG A 239 -20.62 -3.50 0.12
CA ARG A 239 -19.21 -3.43 -0.31
C ARG A 239 -18.29 -4.20 0.63
N ARG A 240 -18.56 -4.22 1.94
CA ARG A 240 -17.83 -5.07 2.90
C ARG A 240 -17.96 -6.56 2.56
N ARG A 241 -19.14 -7.03 2.14
CA ARG A 241 -19.34 -8.43 1.71
C ARG A 241 -18.54 -8.75 0.45
N LEU A 242 -18.47 -7.83 -0.51
CA LEU A 242 -17.60 -8.00 -1.68
C LEU A 242 -16.13 -8.15 -1.26
N VAL A 243 -15.62 -7.27 -0.39
CA VAL A 243 -14.25 -7.36 0.13
C VAL A 243 -13.99 -8.72 0.79
N LEU A 244 -14.89 -9.20 1.66
CA LEU A 244 -14.73 -10.49 2.32
C LEU A 244 -14.71 -11.66 1.34
N ARG A 245 -15.51 -11.60 0.25
CA ARG A 245 -15.45 -12.60 -0.83
C ARG A 245 -14.12 -12.55 -1.58
N LEU A 246 -13.63 -11.36 -1.92
CA LEU A 246 -12.33 -11.20 -2.59
C LEU A 246 -11.20 -11.77 -1.74
N LEU A 247 -11.18 -11.47 -0.44
CA LEU A 247 -10.23 -12.05 0.51
C LEU A 247 -10.32 -13.58 0.51
N MET A 248 -11.52 -14.15 0.56
CA MET A 248 -11.70 -15.61 0.51
C MET A 248 -11.15 -16.23 -0.77
N GLU A 249 -11.39 -15.62 -1.94
CA GLU A 249 -10.85 -16.11 -3.21
C GLU A 249 -9.33 -15.97 -3.29
N MET A 250 -8.76 -14.89 -2.76
CA MET A 250 -7.32 -14.72 -2.68
C MET A 250 -6.68 -15.73 -1.73
N ALA A 251 -7.32 -16.06 -0.60
CA ALA A 251 -6.82 -17.05 0.36
C ALA A 251 -6.70 -18.46 -0.24
N LYS A 252 -7.51 -18.80 -1.25
CA LYS A 252 -7.43 -20.10 -1.95
C LYS A 252 -6.19 -20.23 -2.83
N ARG A 253 -5.61 -19.11 -3.28
CA ARG A 253 -4.59 -19.06 -4.34
C ARG A 253 -3.29 -18.41 -3.89
N SER A 254 -3.32 -17.70 -2.76
CA SER A 254 -2.20 -16.95 -2.22
C SER A 254 -1.58 -17.66 -1.04
N VAL A 255 -0.25 -17.60 -0.96
CA VAL A 255 0.52 -18.03 0.22
C VAL A 255 0.63 -16.89 1.25
N SER A 256 0.03 -15.73 0.99
CA SER A 256 0.10 -14.53 1.86
C SER A 256 -0.85 -14.60 3.06
N SER A 257 -0.61 -13.76 4.07
CA SER A 257 -1.47 -13.66 5.25
C SER A 257 -2.77 -12.88 5.04
N VAL A 258 -3.64 -13.46 4.22
CA VAL A 258 -5.01 -12.97 4.02
C VAL A 258 -5.78 -12.95 5.34
N ALA A 259 -5.53 -13.91 6.24
CA ALA A 259 -6.18 -13.97 7.54
C ALA A 259 -5.85 -12.75 8.42
N ARG A 260 -4.57 -12.33 8.49
CA ARG A 260 -4.17 -11.15 9.26
C ARG A 260 -4.73 -9.87 8.64
N MET A 261 -4.62 -9.74 7.32
CA MET A 261 -5.17 -8.61 6.58
C MET A 261 -6.67 -8.46 6.83
N ARG A 262 -7.43 -9.56 6.76
CA ARG A 262 -8.87 -9.58 7.08
C ARG A 262 -9.14 -9.09 8.50
N ALA A 263 -8.42 -9.60 9.50
CA ALA A 263 -8.61 -9.20 10.88
C ALA A 263 -8.34 -7.70 11.10
N VAL A 264 -7.33 -7.14 10.42
CA VAL A 264 -7.06 -5.70 10.46
C VAL A 264 -8.20 -4.91 9.83
N ILE A 265 -8.66 -5.30 8.64
CA ILE A 265 -9.78 -4.64 7.92
C ILE A 265 -11.05 -4.65 8.78
N GLU A 266 -11.44 -5.81 9.31
CA GLU A 266 -12.63 -5.93 10.17
C GLU A 266 -12.50 -5.06 11.43
N GLY A 267 -11.30 -4.98 12.01
CA GLY A 267 -11.01 -4.09 13.13
C GLY A 267 -11.14 -2.60 12.78
N VAL A 268 -10.73 -2.19 11.57
CA VAL A 268 -10.93 -0.80 11.08
C VAL A 268 -12.42 -0.49 10.99
N TRP A 269 -13.19 -1.38 10.36
CA TRP A 269 -14.64 -1.23 10.22
C TRP A 269 -15.33 -1.11 11.58
N GLN A 270 -15.02 -2.01 12.51
CA GLN A 270 -15.56 -1.97 13.87
C GLN A 270 -15.25 -0.64 14.57
N ARG A 271 -13.99 -0.17 14.52
CA ARG A 271 -13.62 1.10 15.16
C ARG A 271 -14.38 2.29 14.57
N ARG A 272 -14.57 2.34 13.25
CA ARG A 272 -15.35 3.40 12.60
C ARG A 272 -16.84 3.31 12.93
N ASP A 273 -17.41 2.11 12.94
CA ASP A 273 -18.81 1.90 13.30
C ASP A 273 -19.07 2.33 14.74
N PHE A 274 -18.21 1.94 15.70
CA PHE A 274 -18.31 2.44 17.08
C PHE A 274 -18.14 3.96 17.17
N HIS A 275 -17.27 4.55 16.35
CA HIS A 275 -17.08 6.00 16.33
C HIS A 275 -18.32 6.74 15.82
N LEU A 276 -19.02 6.23 14.79
CA LEU A 276 -20.27 6.82 14.32
C LEU A 276 -21.34 6.92 15.41
N HIS A 277 -21.39 5.94 16.31
CA HIS A 277 -22.31 5.94 17.44
C HIS A 277 -21.88 6.85 18.60
N ALA A 278 -20.62 7.30 18.62
CA ALA A 278 -20.03 8.01 19.75
C ALA A 278 -19.92 9.53 19.58
N VAL A 279 -20.16 10.09 18.38
CA VAL A 279 -19.95 11.53 18.13
C VAL A 279 -21.20 12.36 18.46
N GLU A 280 -21.22 12.88 19.69
CA GLU A 280 -21.59 14.28 19.97
C GLU A 280 -20.31 15.15 19.84
N ASP A 281 -20.39 16.25 19.09
CA ASP A 281 -19.43 17.37 18.99
C ASP A 281 -17.92 17.07 18.98
N ARG A 282 -17.30 17.09 17.78
CA ARG A 282 -15.87 17.44 17.65
C ARG A 282 -15.65 18.63 16.71
N LYS A 283 -14.95 19.63 17.25
CA LYS A 283 -14.41 20.78 16.53
C LYS A 283 -13.35 20.30 15.52
N MET A 284 -13.27 21.02 14.39
CA MET A 284 -12.28 20.82 13.34
C MET A 284 -10.87 20.89 13.94
N GLY A 285 -10.09 19.83 13.72
CA GLY A 285 -8.75 19.67 14.27
C GLY A 285 -7.72 20.64 13.68
N LEU A 286 -6.59 20.81 14.37
CA LEU A 286 -5.43 21.54 13.87
C LEU A 286 -4.79 20.81 12.67
N PHE A 287 -4.02 21.52 11.85
CA PHE A 287 -3.33 20.94 10.68
C PHE A 287 -2.40 19.75 11.02
N ALA A 288 -1.87 19.70 12.24
CA ALA A 288 -1.02 18.62 12.76
C ALA A 288 -1.81 17.43 13.34
N ASP A 289 -3.14 17.52 13.40
CA ASP A 289 -3.97 16.46 13.97
C ASP A 289 -3.94 15.21 13.09
N LEU A 290 -4.22 14.08 13.72
CA LEU A 290 -4.25 12.80 13.05
C LEU A 290 -5.36 12.78 12.00
N ASN A 291 -5.03 12.33 10.79
CA ASN A 291 -6.03 12.11 9.74
C ASN A 291 -6.80 10.79 10.00
N ASP A 292 -7.86 10.53 9.23
CA ASP A 292 -8.70 9.32 9.39
C ASP A 292 -7.86 8.03 9.34
N TRP A 293 -6.95 7.93 8.37
CA TRP A 293 -6.05 6.79 8.20
C TRP A 293 -5.20 6.54 9.46
N GLU A 294 -4.66 7.60 10.06
CA GLU A 294 -3.85 7.53 11.28
C GLU A 294 -4.66 7.19 12.53
N VAL A 295 -5.93 7.60 12.57
CA VAL A 295 -6.84 7.30 13.69
C VAL A 295 -7.36 5.87 13.62
N PHE A 296 -7.73 5.40 12.43
CA PHE A 296 -8.47 4.14 12.29
C PHE A 296 -7.65 3.00 11.70
N VAL A 297 -6.72 3.27 10.77
CA VAL A 297 -5.96 2.22 10.05
C VAL A 297 -4.65 1.90 10.75
N VAL A 298 -3.85 2.91 11.12
CA VAL A 298 -2.56 2.70 11.78
C VAL A 298 -2.67 1.86 13.06
N PRO A 299 -3.65 2.09 13.96
CA PRO A 299 -3.83 1.26 15.13
C PRO A 299 -4.26 -0.17 14.74
N GLY A 300 -3.42 -1.14 15.02
CA GLY A 300 -3.69 -2.56 14.74
C GLY A 300 -3.09 -3.10 13.45
N SER A 301 -2.57 -2.23 12.57
CA SER A 301 -1.86 -2.61 11.34
C SER A 301 -0.39 -2.97 11.54
N ASP A 302 0.08 -3.07 12.79
CA ASP A 302 1.48 -3.37 13.06
C ASP A 302 1.89 -4.75 12.53
N ALA A 303 3.07 -4.79 11.89
CA ALA A 303 3.65 -5.97 11.26
C ALA A 303 2.71 -6.62 10.23
N LEU A 304 1.88 -5.85 9.52
CA LEU A 304 1.08 -6.35 8.42
C LEU A 304 1.93 -6.41 7.12
N SER A 305 1.97 -7.56 6.47
CA SER A 305 2.47 -7.70 5.11
C SER A 305 1.31 -7.56 4.11
N LEU A 306 1.52 -6.76 3.06
CA LEU A 306 0.53 -6.41 2.03
C LEU A 306 1.00 -6.80 0.61
N VAL A 307 1.90 -7.79 0.53
CA VAL A 307 2.53 -8.26 -0.72
C VAL A 307 2.49 -9.77 -0.79
#